data_AF-A0A0E9XCM9-F1
#
_entry.id   AF-A0A0E9XCM9-F1
#
_cell.length_a   1.000
_cell.length_b   1.000
_cell.length_c   1.000
_cell.angle_alpha   90.00
_cell.angle_beta   90.00
_cell.angle_gamma   90.00
#
_symmetry.space_group_name_H-M   'P 1'
#
loop_
_entity.id
_entity.type
_entity.pdbx_description
1 polymer ?
#
loop_
_entity_poly.entity_id
_entity_poly.type
_entity_poly.pdbx_seq_one_letter_code
_entity_poly.pdbx_strand_id
1 'polypeptide(L)' 'MIRKVVSELKPSTCSLDPIPTPFLKNVFNYLSEELLCIVNHSLFTGTFPDALKTARQTTYQKK' A
#
# COMPACT_ATOMS: atom_id res chain seq x y z
N MET A 1 -8.51 12.58 3.77
CA MET A 1 -8.61 11.80 2.51
C MET A 1 -7.77 10.53 2.56
N ILE A 2 -6.43 10.59 2.59
CA ILE A 2 -5.57 9.38 2.63
C ILE A 2 -5.70 8.55 3.91
N ARG A 3 -5.98 9.18 5.06
CA ARG A 3 -6.24 8.47 6.33
C ARG A 3 -7.44 7.52 6.25
N LYS A 4 -8.50 7.95 5.54
CA LYS A 4 -9.72 7.15 5.34
C LYS A 4 -9.41 5.94 4.46
N VAL A 5 -8.69 6.16 3.36
CA VAL A 5 -8.23 5.10 2.46
C VAL A 5 -7.43 4.05 3.22
N VAL A 6 -6.46 4.47 4.04
CA VAL A 6 -5.63 3.54 4.83
C VAL A 6 -6.44 2.81 5.90
N SER A 7 -7.42 3.47 6.55
CA SER A 7 -8.29 2.80 7.53
C SER A 7 -9.17 1.72 6.91
N GLU A 8 -9.64 1.95 5.68
CA GLU A 8 -10.51 1.04 4.91
C GLU A 8 -9.74 -0.08 4.21
N LEU A 9 -8.40 -0.06 4.23
CA LEU A 9 -7.60 -1.17 3.74
C LEU A 9 -7.99 -2.46 4.47
N LYS A 10 -8.39 -3.46 3.67
CA LYS A 10 -8.63 -4.82 4.16
C LYS A 10 -7.31 -5.37 4.69
N PRO A 11 -7.31 -6.05 5.86
CA PRO A 11 -6.12 -6.75 6.32
C PRO A 11 -5.70 -7.77 5.27
N SER A 12 -4.57 -7.54 4.60
CA SER A 12 -3.89 -8.57 3.83
C SER A 12 -2.93 -9.30 4.77
N THR A 13 -3.09 -10.61 4.84
CA THR A 13 -2.21 -11.53 5.56
C THR A 13 -1.32 -12.30 4.59
N CYS A 14 -1.19 -11.82 3.36
CA CYS A 14 -0.34 -12.46 2.36
C CYS A 14 1.09 -12.46 2.89
N SER A 15 1.66 -13.64 3.13
CA SER A 15 3.04 -13.82 3.59
C SER A 15 4.10 -13.31 2.60
N LEU A 16 3.65 -12.91 1.41
CA LEU A 16 4.45 -12.33 0.33
C LEU A 16 4.28 -10.81 0.20
N ASP A 17 3.35 -10.20 0.93
CA ASP A 17 3.31 -8.74 1.07
C ASP A 17 4.46 -8.34 2.01
N PRO A 18 5.38 -7.45 1.61
CA PRO A 18 6.51 -7.05 2.44
C PRO A 18 6.08 -6.27 3.69
N ILE A 19 4.84 -5.75 3.73
CA ILE A 19 4.33 -4.93 4.82
C ILE A 19 2.91 -5.39 5.18
N PRO A 20 2.71 -6.02 6.35
CA PRO A 20 1.38 -6.36 6.86
C PRO A 20 0.52 -5.10 7.03
N THR A 21 -0.73 -5.14 6.58
CA THR A 21 -1.66 -4.00 6.72
C THR A 21 -1.83 -3.50 8.17
N PRO A 22 -1.87 -4.38 9.21
CA PRO A 22 -1.92 -3.92 10.60
C PRO A 22 -0.69 -3.10 11.01
N PHE A 23 0.49 -3.50 10.54
CA PHE A 23 1.73 -2.77 10.78
C PHE A 23 1.66 -1.40 10.10
N LEU A 24 1.25 -1.35 8.82
CA LEU A 24 1.07 -0.11 8.09
C LEU A 24 0.12 0.85 8.83
N LYS A 25 -1.02 0.37 9.32
CA LYS A 25 -1.99 1.19 10.10
C LYS A 25 -1.36 1.77 11.38
N ASN A 26 -0.49 1.02 12.06
CA ASN A 26 0.20 1.49 13.27
C ASN A 26 1.23 2.58 12.97
N VAL A 27 2.03 2.42 11.90
CA VAL A 27 3.07 3.40 11.54
C VAL A 27 2.55 4.55 10.68
N PHE A 28 1.32 4.45 10.18
CA PHE A 28 0.74 5.41 9.24
C PHE A 28 0.71 6.85 9.75
N ASN A 29 0.58 7.07 11.07
CA ASN A 29 0.64 8.42 11.64
C ASN A 29 1.98 9.12 11.37
N TYR A 30 3.07 8.37 11.28
CA TYR A 30 4.40 8.88 10.98
C TYR A 30 4.66 8.95 9.47
N LEU A 31 4.02 8.08 8.69
CA LEU A 31 4.18 8.01 7.24
C LEU A 31 3.16 8.85 6.47
N SER A 32 2.20 9.51 7.13
CA SER A 32 1.07 10.12 6.43
C SER A 32 1.49 11.24 5.48
N GLU A 33 2.45 12.07 5.89
CA GLU A 33 2.96 13.18 5.07
C GLU A 33 3.78 12.66 3.89
N GLU A 34 4.66 11.68 4.12
CA GLU A 34 5.45 11.05 3.06
C GLU A 34 4.59 10.31 2.04
N LEU A 35 3.60 9.55 2.50
CA LEU A 35 2.65 8.87 1.61
C LEU A 35 1.80 9.87 0.82
N LEU A 36 1.39 10.97 1.44
CA LEU A 36 0.67 12.03 0.75
C LEU A 36 1.55 12.68 -0.33
N CYS A 37 2.82 12.94 -0.02
CA CYS A 37 3.80 13.45 -0.97
C CYS A 37 3.97 12.51 -2.17
N ILE A 38 4.18 11.21 -1.92
CA ILE A 38 4.31 10.20 -2.98
C ILE A 38 3.06 10.16 -3.86
N VAL A 39 1.86 10.14 -3.26
CA VAL A 39 0.60 10.12 -4.02
C VAL A 39 0.45 11.38 -4.86
N ASN A 40 0.66 12.56 -4.28
CA ASN A 40 0.55 13.82 -5.00
C ASN A 40 1.59 13.94 -6.12
N HIS A 41 2.83 13.52 -5.87
CA HIS A 41 3.88 13.51 -6.86
C HIS A 41 3.56 12.54 -8.01
N SER A 42 2.96 11.40 -7.69
CA SER A 42 2.53 10.42 -8.69
C SER A 42 1.37 10.92 -9.53
N LEU A 43 0.41 11.63 -8.94
CA LEU A 43 -0.68 12.28 -9.66
C LEU A 43 -0.17 13.42 -10.55
N PHE A 44 0.83 14.17 -10.09
CA PHE A 44 1.44 15.25 -10.83
C PHE A 44 2.27 14.76 -12.02
N THR A 45 3.08 13.72 -11.82
CA THR A 45 3.97 13.17 -12.87
C THR A 45 3.32 12.11 -13.75
N GLY A 46 2.21 11.53 -13.31
CA GLY A 46 1.62 10.34 -13.92
C GLY A 46 2.43 9.06 -13.68
N THR A 47 3.42 9.06 -12.79
CA THR A 47 4.30 7.90 -12.55
C THR A 47 4.25 7.46 -11.09
N PHE A 48 4.05 6.16 -10.86
CA PHE A 48 4.06 5.56 -9.51
C PHE A 48 5.37 4.80 -9.26
N PRO A 49 5.84 4.65 -8.01
CA PRO A 49 7.01 3.84 -7.69
C PRO A 49 6.79 2.37 -8.10
N ASP A 50 7.78 1.73 -8.75
CA ASP A 50 7.65 0.35 -9.24
C ASP A 50 7.35 -0.65 -8.13
N ALA A 51 7.93 -0.45 -6.94
CA ALA A 51 7.68 -1.26 -5.76
C ALA A 51 6.20 -1.28 -5.34
N LEU A 52 5.42 -0.25 -5.71
CA LEU A 52 4.01 -0.13 -5.41
C LEU A 52 3.10 -0.43 -6.61
N LYS A 53 3.66 -0.68 -7.81
CA LYS A 53 2.90 -1.07 -9.01
C LYS A 53 2.55 -2.56 -9.03
N THR A 54 3.35 -3.39 -8.37
CA THR A 54 3.24 -4.85 -8.49
C THR A 54 2.22 -5.42 -7.51
N ALA A 55 0.99 -5.66 -7.96
CA ALA A 55 0.06 -6.55 -7.28
C ALA A 55 0.32 -7.99 -7.72
N ARG A 56 1.07 -8.78 -6.93
CA ARG A 56 1.38 -10.17 -7.30
C ARG A 56 0.26 -11.12 -6.87
N GLN A 57 -0.73 -11.31 -7.75
CA GLN A 57 -1.69 -12.41 -7.61
C GLN A 57 -0.99 -13.74 -7.96
N THR A 58 -0.58 -14.49 -6.95
CA THR A 58 -0.18 -15.88 -7.17
C THR A 58 -1.44 -16.70 -7.42
N THR A 59 -1.60 -17.26 -8.62
CA THR A 59 -2.61 -18.27 -8.90
C THR A 59 -2.37 -19.47 -7.98
N TYR A 60 -3.32 -19.76 -7.09
CA TYR A 60 -3.27 -20.95 -6.25
C TYR A 60 -3.55 -22.16 -7.16
N GLN A 61 -2.52 -22.90 -7.56
CA GLN A 61 -2.69 -24.20 -8.20
C GLN A 61 -3.22 -25.17 -7.13
N LYS A 62 -4.54 -25.44 -7.14
CA LYS A 62 -5.14 -26.53 -6.37
C LYS A 62 -4.54 -27.84 -6.90
N LYS A 63 -3.72 -28.51 -6.06
CA LYS A 63 -3.42 -29.93 -6.21
C LYS A 63 -4.62 -30.77 -5.81
#